data_AF-A0JJZ5-F1
#
_entry.id   AF-A0JJZ5-F1
#
_cell.length_a   1.000
_cell.length_b   1.000
_cell.length_c   1.000
_cell.angle_alpha   90.00
_cell.angle_beta   90.00
_cell.angle_gamma   90.00
#
_symmetry.space_group_name_H-M   'P 1'
#
loop_
_entity.id
_entity.type
_entity.pdbx_description
1 polymer ?
#
loop_
_entity_poly.entity_id
_entity_poly.type
_entity_poly.pdbx_seq_one_letter_code
_entity_poly.pdbx_strand_id
1 'polypeptide(L)' 'TKYHFIRQCIEENRVRVEPIDTNNQLADILTKALGREMFIQLRSRLGLVEIKQSKA' A
#
# COMPACT_ATOMS: atom_id res chain seq x y z
N THR A 1 -10.91 1.15 -28.21
CA THR A 1 -10.70 0.01 -27.28
C THR A 1 -9.89 0.50 -26.10
N LYS A 2 -10.40 0.42 -24.86
CA LYS A 2 -9.55 0.71 -23.69
C LYS A 2 -8.52 -0.42 -23.61
N TYR A 3 -7.24 -0.08 -23.63
CA TYR A 3 -6.17 -1.07 -23.49
C TYR A 3 -6.21 -1.59 -22.05
N HIS A 4 -6.53 -2.88 -21.88
CA HIS A 4 -6.67 -3.52 -20.57
C HIS A 4 -5.43 -4.34 -20.23
N PHE A 5 -4.24 -3.72 -20.31
CA PHE A 5 -2.96 -4.39 -20.11
C PHE A 5 -2.90 -5.25 -18.84
N ILE A 6 -3.32 -4.68 -17.71
CA ILE A 6 -3.31 -5.40 -16.43
C ILE A 6 -4.26 -6.61 -16.45
N ARG A 7 -5.43 -6.49 -17.10
CA ARG A 7 -6.36 -7.61 -17.23
C ARG A 7 -5.76 -8.73 -18.08
N GLN A 8 -5.13 -8.38 -19.20
CA GLN A 8 -4.42 -9.35 -20.04
C GLN A 8 -3.31 -10.05 -19.23
N CYS A 9 -2.52 -9.33 -18.44
CA CYS A 9 -1.52 -9.96 -17.58
C CYS A 9 -2.10 -10.92 -16.55
N ILE A 10 -3.32 -10.67 -16.05
CA ILE A 10 -4.04 -11.58 -15.15
C ILE A 10 -4.51 -12.83 -15.92
N GLU A 11 -5.15 -12.64 -17.07
CA GLU A 11 -5.65 -13.74 -17.92
C GLU A 11 -4.52 -14.65 -18.43
N GLU A 12 -3.35 -14.07 -18.72
CA GLU A 12 -2.12 -14.78 -19.09
C GLU A 12 -1.37 -15.38 -17.89
N ASN A 13 -1.88 -15.25 -16.67
CA ASN A 13 -1.22 -15.66 -15.41
C ASN A 13 0.18 -15.06 -15.18
N ARG A 14 0.50 -13.94 -15.83
CA ARG A 14 1.74 -13.17 -15.61
C ARG A 14 1.69 -12.36 -14.32
N VAL A 15 0.49 -12.05 -13.84
CA VAL A 15 0.23 -11.36 -12.57
C VAL A 15 -0.86 -12.13 -11.83
N ARG A 16 -0.61 -12.45 -10.56
CA ARG A 16 -1.64 -12.93 -9.64
C ARG A 16 -2.12 -11.76 -8.78
N VAL A 17 -3.44 -11.57 -8.72
CA VAL A 17 -4.07 -10.61 -7.80
C VAL A 17 -4.48 -11.37 -6.55
N GLU A 18 -4.18 -10.79 -5.40
CA GLU A 18 -4.64 -11.28 -4.11
C GLU A 18 -5.52 -10.24 -3.44
N PRO A 19 -6.66 -10.65 -2.86
CA PRO A 19 -7.47 -9.75 -2.07
C PRO A 19 -6.69 -9.34 -0.82
N ILE A 20 -6.77 -8.07 -0.46
CA ILE A 20 -6.23 -7.53 0.78
C ILE A 20 -7.35 -6.83 1.55
N ASP A 21 -7.34 -6.98 2.86
CA ASP A 21 -8.24 -6.21 3.72
C ASP A 21 -8.06 -4.71 3.50
N THR A 22 -9.17 -3.97 3.44
CA THR A 22 -9.14 -2.51 3.22
C THR A 22 -8.27 -1.78 4.23
N ASN A 23 -8.36 -2.18 5.50
CA ASN A 23 -7.54 -1.60 6.58
C ASN A 23 -6.05 -2.00 6.48
N ASN A 24 -5.76 -3.03 5.69
CA ASN A 24 -4.41 -3.56 5.53
C ASN A 24 -3.76 -3.19 4.19
N GLN A 25 -4.46 -2.48 3.31
CA GLN A 25 -3.99 -2.09 1.99
C GLN A 25 -2.90 -1.00 2.06
N LEU A 26 -1.64 -1.43 2.18
CA LEU A 26 -0.50 -0.53 2.40
C LEU A 26 -0.33 0.55 1.31
N ALA A 27 -0.72 0.26 0.07
CA ALA A 27 -0.64 1.19 -1.05
C ALA A 27 -1.53 2.43 -0.90
N ASP A 28 -2.56 2.37 -0.03
CA ASP A 28 -3.47 3.49 0.20
C ASP A 28 -2.76 4.72 0.77
N ILE A 29 -1.66 4.53 1.50
CA ILE A 29 -0.86 5.63 2.05
C ILE A 29 -0.28 6.55 0.96
N LEU A 30 -0.10 6.04 -0.26
CA LEU A 30 0.47 6.77 -1.40
C LEU A 30 -0.59 7.36 -2.33
N THR A 31 -1.85 6.94 -2.22
CA THR A 31 -2.89 7.20 -3.23
C THR A 31 -4.15 7.84 -2.67
N LYS A 32 -4.33 7.86 -1.34
CA LYS A 32 -5.53 8.37 -0.68
C LYS A 32 -5.18 9.40 0.40
N ALA A 33 -6.08 10.35 0.60
CA ALA A 33 -6.07 11.19 1.80
C ALA A 33 -6.62 10.37 2.98
N LEU A 34 -5.73 9.83 3.81
CA LEU A 34 -6.09 8.99 4.95
C LEU A 34 -6.30 9.82 6.22
N GLY A 35 -7.24 9.38 7.06
CA GLY A 35 -7.36 9.88 8.42
C GLY A 35 -6.10 9.57 9.24
N ARG A 36 -5.83 10.39 10.26
CA ARG A 36 -4.59 10.33 11.07
C ARG A 36 -4.28 8.93 11.59
N GLU A 37 -5.26 8.25 12.19
CA GLU A 37 -5.07 6.91 12.78
C GLU A 37 -4.63 5.89 11.73
N MET A 38 -5.34 5.82 10.60
CA MET A 38 -5.01 4.91 9.50
C MET A 38 -3.64 5.23 8.90
N PHE A 39 -3.34 6.52 8.72
CA PHE A 39 -2.03 6.95 8.23
C PHE A 39 -0.90 6.51 9.16
N ILE A 40 -1.04 6.69 10.48
CA ILE A 40 -0.02 6.27 11.46
C ILE A 40 0.16 4.75 11.43
N GLN A 41 -0.92 3.98 11.35
CA GLN A 41 -0.86 2.51 11.27
C GLN A 41 -0.12 2.05 10.01
N LEU A 42 -0.51 2.54 8.83
CA LEU A 42 0.13 2.16 7.56
C LEU A 42 1.58 2.65 7.48
N ARG A 43 1.88 3.86 7.99
CA ARG A 43 3.24 4.40 8.08
C ARG A 43 4.14 3.50 8.94
N SER A 44 3.65 3.05 10.09
CA SER A 44 4.37 2.12 10.96
C SER A 44 4.65 0.79 10.24
N ARG A 45 3.67 0.26 9.50
CA ARG A 45 3.82 -0.96 8.70
C ARG A 45 4.81 -0.83 7.54
N LEU A 46 5.04 0.38 7.04
CA LEU A 46 6.12 0.69 6.09
C LEU A 46 7.51 0.73 6.74
N GLY A 47 7.62 0.60 8.06
CA GLY A 47 8.87 0.73 8.79
C GLY A 47 9.28 2.18 9.05
N LEU A 48 8.40 3.14 8.76
CA LEU A 48 8.64 4.55 9.05
C LEU A 48 8.34 4.83 10.53
N VAL A 49 9.38 4.68 11.34
CA VAL A 49 9.34 4.86 12.79
C VAL A 49 10.00 6.17 13.22
N GLU A 50 9.60 6.68 14.37
CA GLU A 50 10.26 7.83 14.98
C GLU A 50 11.64 7.41 15.49
N ILE A 51 12.68 8.07 15.00
CA ILE A 51 14.05 7.84 15.46
C ILE A 51 14.27 8.70 16.71
N LYS A 52 14.48 8.05 17.85
CA LYS A 52 14.95 8.74 19.04
C LYS A 52 16.39 9.17 18.79
N GLN A 53 16.66 10.48 18.80
CA GLN A 53 18.03 10.97 18.74
C GLN A 53 18.77 10.51 20.00
N SER A 54 19.86 9.76 19.83
CA SER A 54 20.82 9.54 20.90
C SER A 54 21.49 10.88 21.19
N LYS A 55 21.31 11.40 22.41
CA LYS A 55 22.11 12.55 22.86
C LYS A 55 23.58 12.14 22.81
N ALA A 56 24.39 12.94 22.13
CA ALA A 56 25.85 12.87 22.21
C ALA A 56 26.32 13.26 23.62
#